data_AF-A0A016VSM9-F1
#
_entry.id   AF-A0A016VSM9-F1
#
_cell.length_a   1.000
_cell.length_b   1.000
_cell.length_c   1.000
_cell.angle_alpha   90.00
_cell.angle_beta   90.00
_cell.angle_gamma   90.00
#
_symmetry.space_group_name_H-M   'P 1'
#
loop_
_entity.id
_entity.type
_entity.pdbx_description
1 polymer ?
#
loop_
_entity_poly.entity_id
_entity_poly.type
_entity_poly.pdbx_seq_one_letter_code
_entity_poly.pdbx_strand_id
1 'polypeptide(L)'
;MGRKMVMQRWRNYFEKVSTEEFAHPPVPEVPPPLGPVEPITIEETLAALKRMKAGKATGPDDMAAEVWKSQCWSSADWLTKFFNLVIAQKKVPMNWQQSSTIPIWKGKADCTNYRPIRLLSHTIKIFERVIDRRIREAIVLLSPNQCGFLPTTDAIHAARLLIEKHREKKKPLHLAFLDLEKAFDRVPHEVIWYALRLQGIPEEILKWVQMLYVDHRSKVQVAAGTSTEFPITVGVHQGSALSPLHFIVVMDALTKDLQRPAP
;
A
#
# COMPACT_ATOMS: atom_id res chain seq x y z
N MET A 1 -21.15 28.25 0.83
CA MET A 1 -20.17 27.66 1.76
C MET A 1 -18.82 28.34 1.54
N GLY A 2 -18.21 28.97 2.54
CA GLY A 2 -16.93 29.68 2.37
C GLY A 2 -15.76 28.73 2.09
N ARG A 3 -14.75 29.16 1.32
CA ARG A 3 -13.57 28.33 0.95
C ARG A 3 -12.91 27.67 2.17
N LYS A 4 -12.76 28.41 3.28
CA LYS A 4 -12.23 27.88 4.56
C LYS A 4 -13.05 26.72 5.13
N MET A 5 -14.38 26.81 5.06
CA MET A 5 -15.28 25.79 5.60
C MET A 5 -15.23 24.49 4.76
N VAL A 6 -15.11 24.61 3.44
CA VAL A 6 -14.91 23.46 2.53
C VAL A 6 -13.57 22.77 2.83
N MET A 7 -12.50 23.54 3.01
CA MET A 7 -11.18 23.01 3.35
C MET A 7 -11.18 22.28 4.70
N GLN A 8 -11.80 22.87 5.73
CA GLN A 8 -11.88 22.23 7.04
C GLN A 8 -12.69 20.93 6.98
N ARG A 9 -13.80 20.89 6.23
CA ARG A 9 -14.59 19.66 6.02
C ARG A 9 -13.75 18.55 5.39
N TRP A 10 -12.98 18.88 4.36
CA TRP A 10 -12.08 17.92 3.71
C TRP A 10 -11.00 17.40 4.65
N ARG A 11 -10.33 18.31 5.37
CA ARG A 11 -9.32 17.95 6.37
C ARG A 11 -9.90 17.01 7.41
N ASN A 12 -10.98 17.40 8.08
CA ASN A 12 -11.59 16.60 9.14
C ASN A 12 -12.02 15.21 8.63
N TYR A 13 -12.56 15.14 7.41
CA TYR A 13 -12.97 13.87 6.81
C TYR A 13 -11.77 12.93 6.58
N PHE A 14 -10.69 13.40 5.95
CA PHE A 14 -9.54 12.55 5.64
C PHE A 14 -8.64 12.28 6.84
N GLU A 15 -8.56 13.20 7.80
CA GLU A 15 -7.96 12.97 9.11
C GLU A 15 -8.67 11.81 9.80
N LYS A 16 -9.99 11.91 9.98
CA LYS A 16 -10.80 10.84 10.57
C LYS A 16 -10.57 9.48 9.90
N VAL A 17 -10.62 9.44 8.57
CA VAL A 17 -10.42 8.19 7.80
C VAL A 17 -8.99 7.65 7.92
N SER A 18 -7.98 8.50 8.17
CA SER A 18 -6.58 8.11 8.25
C SER A 18 -6.06 7.95 9.69
N THR A 19 -6.90 8.18 10.70
CA THR A 19 -6.52 8.06 12.11
C THR A 19 -7.43 7.15 12.93
N GLU A 20 -8.68 6.94 12.52
CA GLU A 20 -9.60 6.06 13.24
C GLU A 20 -9.47 4.61 12.77
N GLU A 21 -9.02 3.77 13.69
CA GLU A 21 -8.98 2.33 13.55
C GLU A 21 -10.30 1.70 14.00
N PHE A 22 -10.71 0.62 13.35
CA PHE A 22 -11.84 -0.17 13.80
C PHE A 22 -11.44 -1.13 14.92
N ALA A 23 -12.34 -1.37 15.86
CA ALA A 23 -12.11 -2.37 16.89
C ALA A 23 -11.85 -3.76 16.26
N HIS A 24 -10.75 -4.39 16.65
CA HIS A 24 -10.40 -5.74 16.27
C HIS A 24 -9.80 -6.48 17.47
N PRO A 25 -9.80 -7.82 17.48
CA PRO A 25 -9.10 -8.57 18.51
C PRO A 25 -7.59 -8.29 18.48
N PRO A 26 -6.86 -8.51 19.59
CA PRO A 26 -5.41 -8.37 19.62
C PRO A 26 -4.74 -9.20 18.51
N VAL A 27 -3.79 -8.58 17.81
CA VAL A 27 -3.03 -9.27 16.75
C VAL A 27 -2.07 -10.27 17.38
N PRO A 28 -2.08 -11.56 16.96
CA PRO A 28 -1.19 -12.56 17.54
C PRO A 28 0.29 -12.25 17.31
N GLU A 29 1.13 -12.64 18.26
CA GLU A 29 2.58 -12.56 18.09
C GLU A 29 3.09 -13.70 17.20
N VAL A 30 3.97 -13.36 16.26
CA VAL A 30 4.68 -14.31 15.40
C VAL A 30 6.17 -14.09 15.62
N PRO A 31 6.96 -15.14 15.91
CA PRO A 31 8.40 -15.01 16.08
C PRO A 31 9.03 -14.36 14.85
N PRO A 32 9.97 -13.42 15.04
CA PRO A 32 10.61 -12.73 13.92
C PRO A 32 11.45 -13.73 13.12
N PRO A 33 11.22 -13.85 11.79
CA PRO A 33 12.11 -14.63 10.94
C PRO A 33 13.50 -13.98 10.94
N LEU A 34 14.50 -14.73 11.38
CA LEU A 34 15.89 -14.29 11.43
C LEU A 34 16.59 -14.62 10.11
N GLY A 35 17.28 -13.65 9.55
CA GLY A 35 18.13 -13.86 8.37
C GLY A 35 18.88 -12.58 8.03
N PRO A 36 20.14 -12.69 7.52
CA PRO A 36 20.83 -11.53 7.00
C PRO A 36 20.06 -10.99 5.79
N VAL A 37 20.05 -9.66 5.66
CA VAL A 37 19.47 -8.97 4.50
C VAL A 37 20.59 -8.22 3.81
N GLU A 38 20.88 -8.62 2.57
CA GLU A 38 21.94 -8.00 1.78
C GLU A 38 21.66 -6.51 1.53
N PRO A 39 22.69 -5.67 1.37
CA PRO A 39 22.51 -4.28 0.96
C PRO A 39 21.75 -4.16 -0.38
N ILE A 40 21.09 -3.02 -0.60
CA ILE A 40 20.43 -2.74 -1.89
C ILE A 40 21.49 -2.57 -2.97
N THR A 41 21.30 -3.23 -4.10
CA THR A 41 22.22 -3.14 -5.25
C THR A 41 21.77 -2.09 -6.26
N ILE A 42 22.69 -1.73 -7.16
CA ILE A 42 22.41 -0.76 -8.23
C ILE A 42 21.41 -1.35 -9.23
N GLU A 43 21.49 -2.65 -9.51
CA GLU A 43 20.59 -3.37 -10.42
C GLU A 43 19.15 -3.34 -9.92
N GLU A 44 18.94 -3.51 -8.62
CA GLU A 44 17.62 -3.40 -8.00
C GLU A 44 17.04 -1.99 -8.16
N THR A 45 17.85 -0.97 -7.87
CA THR A 45 17.46 0.43 -8.01
C THR A 45 17.17 0.80 -9.47
N LEU A 46 17.99 0.32 -10.41
CA LEU A 46 17.77 0.49 -11.85
C LEU A 46 16.46 -0.17 -12.31
N ALA A 47 16.17 -1.39 -11.83
CA ALA A 47 14.92 -2.07 -12.13
C ALA A 47 13.70 -1.28 -11.59
N ALA A 48 13.81 -0.74 -10.37
CA ALA A 48 12.78 0.10 -9.77
C ALA A 48 12.54 1.41 -10.54
N LEU A 49 13.62 2.06 -11.00
CA LEU A 49 13.58 3.27 -11.83
C LEU A 49 12.93 3.02 -13.20
N LYS A 50 13.26 1.91 -13.87
CA LYS A 50 12.66 1.54 -15.16
C LYS A 50 11.13 1.43 -15.09
N ARG A 51 10.60 0.99 -13.94
CA ARG A 51 9.14 0.91 -13.69
C ARG A 51 8.47 2.27 -13.44
N MET A 52 9.23 3.36 -13.27
CA MET A 52 8.66 4.70 -13.09
C MET A 52 8.04 5.21 -14.41
N LYS A 53 6.78 5.64 -14.33
CA LYS A 53 6.07 6.26 -15.45
C LYS A 53 6.37 7.76 -15.49
N ALA A 54 6.62 8.27 -16.69
CA ALA A 54 6.72 9.71 -16.95
C ALA A 54 5.34 10.38 -16.89
N GLY A 55 5.32 11.71 -16.74
CA GLY A 55 4.11 12.54 -16.70
C GLY A 55 3.25 12.30 -15.47
N LYS A 56 3.85 11.85 -14.36
CA LYS A 56 3.14 11.65 -13.09
C LYS A 56 3.30 12.86 -12.18
N ALA A 57 2.24 13.16 -11.44
CA ALA A 57 2.24 14.24 -10.46
C ALA A 57 3.35 14.06 -9.43
N THR A 58 3.99 15.17 -9.07
CA THR A 58 5.07 15.24 -8.09
C THR A 58 4.55 15.06 -6.66
N GLY A 59 5.46 14.67 -5.76
CA GLY A 59 5.18 14.64 -4.33
C GLY A 59 5.43 16.00 -3.68
N PRO A 60 5.50 16.07 -2.34
CA PRO A 60 5.80 17.31 -1.62
C PRO A 60 7.17 17.95 -1.95
N ASP A 61 8.09 17.17 -2.53
CA ASP A 61 9.41 17.63 -2.96
C ASP A 61 9.43 18.30 -4.34
N ASP A 62 8.31 18.30 -5.05
CA ASP A 62 8.16 18.80 -6.43
C ASP A 62 9.15 18.21 -7.45
N MET A 63 9.73 17.04 -7.15
CA MET A 63 10.70 16.39 -8.02
C MET A 63 10.00 15.43 -8.97
N ALA A 64 10.04 15.72 -10.28
CA ALA A 64 9.47 14.86 -11.31
C ALA A 64 10.22 13.53 -11.48
N ALA A 65 9.52 12.49 -11.93
CA ALA A 65 10.13 11.17 -12.13
C ALA A 65 11.24 11.20 -13.20
N GLU A 66 11.12 12.12 -14.16
CA GLU A 66 12.03 12.37 -15.27
C GLU A 66 13.43 12.76 -14.80
N VAL A 67 13.53 13.50 -13.69
CA VAL A 67 14.84 13.87 -13.12
C VAL A 67 15.63 12.62 -12.75
N TRP A 68 14.95 11.64 -12.14
CA TRP A 68 15.55 10.37 -11.72
C TRP A 68 15.75 9.41 -12.90
N LYS A 69 15.05 9.61 -14.02
CA LYS A 69 15.22 8.82 -15.25
C LYS A 69 16.18 9.45 -16.26
N SER A 70 16.68 10.65 -15.98
CA SER A 70 17.56 11.39 -16.87
C SER A 70 18.87 10.64 -17.09
N GLN A 71 19.37 10.66 -18.33
CA GLN A 71 20.68 10.12 -18.67
C GLN A 71 21.82 11.10 -18.34
N CYS A 72 21.51 12.32 -17.89
CA CYS A 72 22.51 13.34 -17.58
C CYS A 72 23.34 13.02 -16.32
N TRP A 73 22.95 12.02 -15.53
CA TRP A 73 23.65 11.64 -14.31
C TRP A 73 23.31 10.21 -13.87
N SER A 74 24.17 9.63 -13.03
CA SER A 74 24.02 8.28 -12.50
C SER A 74 23.05 8.24 -11.31
N SER A 75 21.77 8.47 -11.58
CA SER A 75 20.73 8.52 -10.55
C SER A 75 20.62 7.22 -9.75
N ALA A 76 20.80 6.07 -10.39
CA ALA A 76 20.70 4.77 -9.74
C ALA A 76 21.84 4.54 -8.73
N ASP A 77 23.08 4.87 -9.09
CA ASP A 77 24.22 4.79 -8.19
C ASP A 77 24.03 5.67 -6.95
N TRP A 78 23.58 6.91 -7.18
CA TRP A 78 23.32 7.85 -6.09
C TRP A 78 22.19 7.37 -5.19
N LEU A 79 21.06 6.95 -5.77
CA LEU A 79 19.90 6.45 -5.03
C LEU A 79 20.24 5.18 -4.25
N THR A 80 21.06 4.28 -4.80
CA THR A 80 21.48 3.05 -4.12
C THR A 80 22.30 3.38 -2.87
N LYS A 81 23.28 4.28 -2.98
CA LYS A 81 24.06 4.76 -1.82
C LYS A 81 23.16 5.42 -0.78
N PHE A 82 22.23 6.25 -1.24
CA PHE A 82 21.27 6.95 -0.41
C PHE A 82 20.33 5.99 0.34
N PHE A 83 19.78 4.97 -0.32
CA PHE A 83 18.90 3.98 0.31
C PHE A 83 19.63 3.14 1.35
N ASN A 84 20.84 2.69 1.04
CA ASN A 84 21.66 1.96 2.02
C ASN A 84 22.04 2.84 3.22
N LEU A 85 22.22 4.15 3.03
CA LEU A 85 22.42 5.10 4.13
C LEU A 85 21.16 5.25 5.00
N VAL A 86 19.98 5.38 4.38
CA VAL A 86 18.68 5.43 5.07
C VAL A 86 18.48 4.17 5.93
N ILE A 87 18.78 2.99 5.38
CA ILE A 87 18.72 1.72 6.09
C ILE A 87 19.70 1.70 7.27
N ALA A 88 20.98 2.01 7.03
CA ALA A 88 22.01 1.98 8.06
C ALA A 88 21.71 2.93 9.23
N GLN A 89 21.18 4.12 8.93
CA GLN A 89 20.81 5.12 9.94
C GLN A 89 19.43 4.88 10.56
N LYS A 90 18.63 3.98 9.99
CA LYS A 90 17.22 3.76 10.36
C LYS A 90 16.41 5.05 10.40
N LYS A 91 16.69 5.97 9.47
CA LYS A 91 16.06 7.28 9.40
C LYS A 91 15.72 7.66 7.97
N VAL A 92 14.45 7.98 7.73
CA VAL A 92 13.96 8.47 6.44
C VAL A 92 14.09 9.99 6.34
N PRO A 93 14.20 10.54 5.12
CA PRO A 93 14.12 11.99 4.89
C PRO A 93 12.76 12.54 5.31
N MET A 94 12.73 13.79 5.78
CA MET A 94 11.48 14.46 6.18
C MET A 94 10.43 14.44 5.06
N ASN A 95 10.82 14.63 3.80
CA ASN A 95 9.90 14.62 2.66
C ASN A 95 9.22 13.26 2.45
N TRP A 96 9.80 12.16 2.93
CA TRP A 96 9.18 10.83 2.87
C TRP A 96 8.05 10.68 3.89
N GLN A 97 8.13 11.42 5.00
CA GLN A 97 7.10 11.48 6.04
C GLN A 97 5.95 12.44 5.70
N GLN A 98 5.98 13.04 4.51
CA GLN A 98 4.99 14.01 4.06
C GLN A 98 4.27 13.51 2.80
N SER A 99 3.01 13.90 2.66
CA SER A 99 2.22 13.60 1.47
C SER A 99 1.16 14.66 1.22
N SER A 100 0.69 14.74 -0.02
CA SER A 100 -0.46 15.55 -0.41
C SER A 100 -1.62 14.64 -0.79
N THR A 101 -2.72 14.68 -0.04
CA THR A 101 -3.95 13.96 -0.36
C THR A 101 -4.77 14.74 -1.37
N ILE A 102 -4.99 14.15 -2.54
CA ILE A 102 -5.85 14.65 -3.62
C ILE A 102 -7.16 13.86 -3.62
N PRO A 103 -8.30 14.48 -3.30
CA PRO A 103 -9.60 13.82 -3.34
C PRO A 103 -10.04 13.62 -4.81
N ILE A 104 -10.24 12.37 -5.22
CA ILE A 104 -10.70 12.04 -6.58
C ILE A 104 -12.18 11.65 -6.62
N TRP A 105 -12.87 12.32 -7.54
CA TRP A 105 -14.25 12.12 -8.00
C TRP A 105 -14.67 10.67 -8.23
N LYS A 106 -15.62 10.07 -7.48
CA LYS A 106 -16.28 8.81 -7.91
C LYS A 106 -17.78 8.89 -8.21
N GLY A 107 -18.49 9.99 -7.95
CA GLY A 107 -19.94 9.99 -8.20
C GLY A 107 -20.78 11.03 -7.45
N LYS A 108 -21.50 10.68 -6.38
CA LYS A 108 -22.37 11.67 -5.72
C LYS A 108 -21.54 12.73 -4.97
N ALA A 109 -22.10 13.93 -4.78
CA ALA A 109 -21.43 15.08 -4.13
C ALA A 109 -21.37 14.95 -2.59
N ASP A 110 -20.79 13.86 -2.10
CA ASP A 110 -20.49 13.64 -0.68
C ASP A 110 -19.04 13.18 -0.53
N CYS A 111 -18.35 13.59 0.55
CA CYS A 111 -16.96 13.28 0.83
C CYS A 111 -16.68 11.77 0.87
N THR A 112 -17.69 10.97 1.26
CA THR A 112 -17.67 9.50 1.25
C THR A 112 -17.40 8.91 -0.14
N ASN A 113 -17.78 9.63 -1.20
CA ASN A 113 -17.63 9.21 -2.59
C ASN A 113 -16.31 9.67 -3.22
N TYR A 114 -15.32 10.09 -2.43
CA TYR A 114 -14.01 10.49 -2.92
C TYR A 114 -12.94 9.49 -2.52
N ARG A 115 -12.05 9.18 -3.46
CA ARG A 115 -10.84 8.37 -3.23
C ARG A 115 -9.69 9.30 -2.80
N PRO A 116 -9.05 9.09 -1.65
CA PRO A 116 -7.85 9.85 -1.29
C PRO A 116 -6.64 9.32 -2.08
N ILE A 117 -6.18 10.03 -3.11
CA ILE A 117 -4.89 9.71 -3.72
C ILE A 117 -3.80 10.48 -3.01
N ARG A 118 -2.89 9.77 -2.34
CA ARG A 118 -1.74 10.34 -1.64
C ARG A 118 -0.57 10.47 -2.62
N LEU A 119 -0.17 11.71 -2.89
CA LEU A 119 1.04 12.01 -3.64
C LEU A 119 2.25 11.95 -2.70
N LEU A 120 3.06 10.91 -2.89
CA LEU A 120 4.35 10.72 -2.23
C LEU A 120 5.49 11.13 -3.17
N SER A 121 6.63 11.52 -2.58
CA SER A 121 7.89 11.71 -3.28
C SER A 121 8.22 10.55 -4.21
N HIS A 122 8.87 10.82 -5.33
CA HIS A 122 9.24 9.76 -6.26
C HIS A 122 10.35 8.85 -5.70
N THR A 123 11.23 9.39 -4.85
CA THR A 123 12.31 8.65 -4.21
C THR A 123 11.81 7.57 -3.25
N ILE A 124 10.81 7.85 -2.42
CA ILE A 124 10.17 6.80 -1.58
C ILE A 124 9.51 5.74 -2.45
N LYS A 125 8.81 6.11 -3.53
CA LYS A 125 8.19 5.14 -4.45
C LYS A 125 9.22 4.21 -5.13
N ILE A 126 10.43 4.71 -5.38
CA ILE A 126 11.52 3.89 -5.94
C ILE A 126 12.02 2.91 -4.87
N PHE A 127 12.26 3.39 -3.65
CA PHE A 127 12.66 2.54 -2.52
C PHE A 127 11.61 1.46 -2.20
N GLU A 128 10.34 1.85 -2.14
CA GLU A 128 9.19 0.96 -2.00
C GLU A 128 9.17 -0.16 -3.04
N ARG A 129 9.59 0.11 -4.29
CA ARG A 129 9.64 -0.92 -5.34
C ARG A 129 10.79 -1.91 -5.18
N VAL A 130 11.92 -1.45 -4.63
CA VAL A 130 13.02 -2.35 -4.27
C VAL A 130 12.54 -3.29 -3.17
N ILE A 131 11.89 -2.75 -2.14
CA ILE A 131 11.29 -3.53 -1.06
C ILE A 131 10.21 -4.48 -1.58
N ASP A 132 9.28 -4.01 -2.43
CA ASP A 132 8.21 -4.81 -3.04
C ASP A 132 8.79 -6.03 -3.74
N ARG A 133 9.86 -5.84 -4.51
CA ARG A 133 10.55 -6.92 -5.21
C ARG A 133 11.13 -7.94 -4.22
N ARG A 134 11.87 -7.49 -3.22
CA ARG A 134 12.49 -8.39 -2.22
C ARG A 134 11.45 -9.17 -1.42
N ILE A 135 10.36 -8.50 -1.02
CA ILE A 135 9.26 -9.17 -0.32
C ILE A 135 8.63 -10.21 -1.24
N ARG A 136 8.36 -9.90 -2.51
CA ARG A 136 7.79 -10.88 -3.46
C ARG A 136 8.71 -12.07 -3.74
N GLU A 137 10.03 -11.85 -3.77
CA GLU A 137 11.03 -12.92 -3.93
C GLU A 137 11.12 -13.79 -2.66
N ALA A 138 10.84 -13.21 -1.49
CA ALA A 138 10.81 -13.93 -0.20
C ALA A 138 9.46 -14.61 0.10
N ILE A 139 8.33 -14.12 -0.44
CA ILE A 139 7.01 -14.75 -0.28
C ILE A 139 7.00 -16.06 -1.08
N VAL A 140 6.91 -17.17 -0.36
CA VAL A 140 6.88 -18.51 -0.97
C VAL A 140 5.45 -18.97 -1.28
N LEU A 141 4.44 -18.51 -0.53
CA LEU A 141 3.09 -19.10 -0.54
C LEU A 141 1.98 -18.04 -0.35
N LEU A 142 1.61 -17.33 -1.41
CA LEU A 142 0.25 -16.76 -1.46
C LEU A 142 -0.74 -17.88 -1.77
N SER A 143 -1.91 -17.84 -1.15
CA SER A 143 -2.97 -18.81 -1.46
C SER A 143 -3.32 -18.79 -2.94
N PRO A 144 -3.53 -19.96 -3.59
CA PRO A 144 -4.04 -20.01 -4.96
C PRO A 144 -5.45 -19.41 -5.09
N ASN A 145 -6.17 -19.27 -3.97
CA ASN A 145 -7.51 -18.65 -3.93
C ASN A 145 -7.44 -17.12 -3.83
N GLN A 146 -6.25 -16.53 -3.62
CA GLN A 146 -6.05 -15.09 -3.60
C GLN A 146 -5.81 -14.59 -5.03
N CYS A 147 -6.85 -14.05 -5.66
CA CYS A 147 -6.76 -13.54 -7.03
C CYS A 147 -6.72 -12.00 -7.11
N GLY A 148 -6.71 -11.30 -5.97
CA GLY A 148 -6.63 -9.84 -5.91
C GLY A 148 -5.29 -9.33 -6.45
N PHE A 149 -5.34 -8.36 -7.38
CA PHE A 149 -4.15 -7.78 -8.05
C PHE A 149 -3.27 -8.80 -8.81
N LEU A 150 -3.77 -10.02 -9.01
CA LEU A 150 -3.26 -11.04 -9.93
C LEU A 150 -4.23 -11.16 -11.13
N PRO A 151 -3.85 -11.87 -12.21
CA PRO A 151 -4.80 -12.16 -13.28
C PRO A 151 -6.06 -12.86 -12.75
N THR A 152 -7.23 -12.28 -13.01
CA THR A 152 -8.53 -12.75 -12.45
C THR A 152 -9.31 -13.67 -13.39
N THR A 153 -8.77 -13.99 -14.56
CA THR A 153 -9.45 -14.78 -15.60
C THR A 153 -9.90 -16.14 -15.09
N ASP A 154 -9.00 -16.81 -14.38
CA ASP A 154 -9.22 -18.19 -13.93
C ASP A 154 -10.23 -18.24 -12.79
N ALA A 155 -10.19 -17.25 -11.88
CA ALA A 155 -11.16 -17.12 -10.80
C ALA A 155 -12.59 -16.90 -11.32
N ILE A 156 -12.73 -16.01 -12.32
CA ILE A 156 -14.03 -15.76 -12.96
C ILE A 156 -14.51 -17.02 -13.69
N HIS A 157 -13.60 -17.72 -14.38
CA HIS A 157 -13.93 -18.97 -15.06
C HIS A 157 -14.37 -20.07 -14.09
N ALA A 158 -13.64 -20.26 -12.98
CA ALA A 158 -13.99 -21.22 -11.94
C ALA A 158 -15.36 -20.93 -11.31
N ALA A 159 -15.66 -19.67 -11.01
CA ALA A 159 -16.96 -19.26 -10.49
C ALA A 159 -18.10 -19.57 -11.49
N ARG A 160 -17.88 -19.31 -12.79
CA ARG A 160 -18.85 -19.64 -13.85
C ARG A 160 -19.08 -21.14 -13.96
N LEU A 161 -18.02 -21.93 -14.00
CA LEU A 161 -18.11 -23.40 -14.05
C LEU A 161 -18.87 -23.97 -12.84
N LEU A 162 -18.66 -23.40 -11.64
CA LEU A 162 -19.37 -23.80 -10.43
C LEU A 162 -20.89 -23.56 -10.58
N ILE A 163 -21.27 -22.38 -11.07
CA ILE A 163 -22.68 -22.00 -11.31
C ILE A 163 -23.32 -22.93 -12.35
N GLU A 164 -22.65 -23.16 -13.48
CA GLU A 164 -23.15 -24.01 -14.56
C GLU A 164 -23.36 -25.46 -14.09
N LYS A 165 -22.38 -26.05 -13.39
CA LYS A 165 -22.49 -27.42 -12.87
C LYS A 165 -23.62 -27.61 -11.85
N HIS A 166 -23.85 -26.63 -10.97
CA HIS A 166 -24.95 -26.71 -10.01
C HIS A 166 -26.31 -26.60 -10.72
N ARG A 167 -26.40 -25.74 -11.74
CA ARG A 167 -27.58 -25.61 -12.60
C ARG A 167 -27.89 -26.90 -13.35
N GLU A 168 -26.90 -27.53 -13.98
CA GLU A 168 -27.05 -28.82 -14.69
C GLU A 168 -27.57 -29.92 -13.76
N LYS A 169 -27.03 -30.00 -12.54
CA LYS A 169 -27.40 -31.02 -11.54
C LYS A 169 -28.66 -30.67 -10.75
N LYS A 170 -29.31 -29.54 -11.04
CA LYS A 170 -30.47 -29.02 -10.29
C LYS A 170 -30.22 -28.96 -8.78
N LYS A 171 -28.99 -28.66 -8.37
CA LYS A 171 -28.62 -28.48 -6.96
C LYS A 171 -28.62 -27.01 -6.59
N PRO A 172 -29.07 -26.63 -5.39
CA PRO A 172 -28.96 -25.26 -4.93
C PRO A 172 -27.49 -24.85 -4.78
N LEU A 173 -27.18 -23.62 -5.18
CA LEU A 173 -25.89 -22.98 -4.98
C LEU A 173 -26.13 -21.62 -4.31
N HIS A 174 -25.43 -21.37 -3.21
CA HIS A 174 -25.46 -20.10 -2.51
C HIS A 174 -24.10 -19.42 -2.63
N LEU A 175 -24.08 -18.17 -3.07
CA LEU A 175 -22.86 -17.35 -3.19
C LEU A 175 -22.99 -16.13 -2.28
N ALA A 176 -21.99 -15.92 -1.41
CA ALA A 176 -21.90 -14.75 -0.56
C ALA A 176 -20.79 -13.83 -1.09
N PHE A 177 -21.14 -12.55 -1.30
CA PHE A 177 -20.19 -11.52 -1.71
C PHE A 177 -19.94 -10.59 -0.53
N LEU A 178 -18.68 -10.49 -0.12
CA LEU A 178 -18.23 -9.61 0.95
C LEU A 178 -17.41 -8.47 0.34
N ASP A 179 -17.84 -7.23 0.59
CA ASP A 179 -17.10 -6.03 0.21
C ASP A 179 -16.63 -5.30 1.48
N LEU A 180 -15.35 -4.93 1.50
CA LEU A 180 -14.73 -4.28 2.65
C LEU A 180 -14.81 -2.76 2.49
N GLU A 181 -15.50 -2.09 3.42
CA GLU A 181 -15.60 -0.64 3.41
C GLU A 181 -14.20 0.01 3.57
N LYS A 182 -13.79 0.80 2.56
CA LYS A 182 -12.55 1.59 2.60
C LYS A 182 -11.31 0.79 3.00
N ALA A 183 -11.23 -0.45 2.48
CA ALA A 183 -10.24 -1.43 2.90
C ALA A 183 -8.79 -0.91 2.91
N PHE A 184 -8.39 -0.08 1.95
CA PHE A 184 -7.03 0.50 1.89
C PHE A 184 -6.77 1.55 2.98
N ASP A 185 -7.77 2.35 3.32
CA ASP A 185 -7.57 3.49 4.22
C ASP A 185 -7.62 3.10 5.69
N ARG A 186 -8.04 1.87 6.00
CA ARG A 186 -8.37 1.43 7.37
C ARG A 186 -7.63 0.19 7.86
N VAL A 187 -6.63 -0.30 7.13
CA VAL A 187 -5.81 -1.42 7.60
C VAL A 187 -4.94 -0.99 8.79
N PRO A 188 -5.07 -1.58 9.98
CA PRO A 188 -4.14 -1.35 11.09
C PRO A 188 -2.71 -1.68 10.67
N HIS A 189 -1.74 -0.84 11.01
CA HIS A 189 -0.33 -1.11 10.64
C HIS A 189 0.18 -2.39 11.29
N GLU A 190 -0.25 -2.70 12.51
CA GLU A 190 0.10 -3.95 13.19
C GLU A 190 -0.34 -5.22 12.44
N VAL A 191 -1.50 -5.18 11.78
CA VAL A 191 -1.99 -6.28 10.94
C VAL A 191 -1.09 -6.45 9.71
N ILE A 192 -0.54 -5.37 9.16
CA ILE A 192 0.44 -5.44 8.06
C ILE A 192 1.73 -6.13 8.54
N TRP A 193 2.25 -5.75 9.71
CA TRP A 193 3.45 -6.35 10.29
C TRP A 193 3.27 -7.83 10.56
N TYR A 194 2.15 -8.20 11.18
CA TYR A 194 1.78 -9.57 11.44
C TYR A 194 1.69 -10.40 10.15
N ALA A 195 1.00 -9.90 9.14
CA ALA A 195 0.83 -10.61 7.88
C ALA A 195 2.16 -10.80 7.14
N LEU A 196 3.08 -9.82 7.19
CA LEU A 196 4.43 -9.96 6.64
C LEU A 196 5.27 -10.99 7.41
N ARG A 197 5.19 -11.02 8.75
CA ARG A 197 5.88 -12.05 9.55
C ARG A 197 5.35 -13.45 9.28
N LEU A 198 4.03 -13.60 9.12
CA LEU A 198 3.42 -14.88 8.73
C LEU A 198 3.93 -15.42 7.39
N GLN A 199 4.29 -14.54 6.47
CA GLN A 199 4.88 -14.90 5.18
C GLN A 199 6.39 -15.19 5.27
N GLY A 200 6.99 -15.16 6.46
CA GLY A 200 8.40 -15.46 6.66
C GLY A 200 9.34 -14.33 6.26
N ILE A 201 8.84 -13.10 6.11
CA ILE A 201 9.69 -11.95 5.73
C ILE A 201 10.71 -11.67 6.84
N PRO A 202 12.02 -11.56 6.52
CA PRO A 202 13.04 -11.23 7.49
C PRO A 202 12.73 -9.94 8.26
N GLU A 203 12.96 -9.96 9.57
CA GLU A 203 12.61 -8.82 10.45
C GLU A 203 13.34 -7.52 10.03
N GLU A 204 14.50 -7.62 9.41
CA GLU A 204 15.22 -6.43 8.92
C GLU A 204 14.51 -5.76 7.73
N ILE A 205 13.94 -6.54 6.79
CA ILE A 205 13.08 -5.97 5.72
C ILE A 205 11.84 -5.34 6.34
N LEU A 206 11.24 -5.99 7.35
CA LEU A 206 10.08 -5.46 8.04
C LEU A 206 10.37 -4.08 8.67
N LYS A 207 11.55 -3.90 9.29
CA LYS A 207 11.96 -2.59 9.81
C LYS A 207 12.07 -1.53 8.72
N TRP A 208 12.56 -1.89 7.52
CA TRP A 208 12.60 -0.95 6.40
C TRP A 208 11.19 -0.51 6.00
N VAL A 209 10.21 -1.42 6.02
CA VAL A 209 8.80 -1.07 5.78
C VAL A 209 8.27 -0.18 6.91
N GLN A 210 8.48 -0.54 8.18
CA GLN A 210 8.01 0.21 9.34
C GLN A 210 8.48 1.66 9.32
N MET A 211 9.75 1.90 8.95
CA MET A 211 10.32 3.24 8.82
C MET A 211 9.57 4.14 7.83
N LEU A 212 8.87 3.58 6.84
CA LEU A 212 8.07 4.34 5.88
C LEU A 212 6.73 4.83 6.45
N TYR A 213 6.29 4.28 7.57
CA TYR A 213 5.03 4.62 8.22
C TYR A 213 5.20 5.52 9.46
N VAL A 214 6.43 5.72 9.93
CA VAL A 214 6.72 6.51 11.14
C VAL A 214 6.48 8.01 10.91
N ASP A 215 5.69 8.62 11.81
CA ASP A 215 5.37 10.06 11.85
C ASP A 215 4.86 10.62 10.52
N HIS A 216 4.17 9.78 9.73
CA HIS A 216 3.70 10.20 8.42
C HIS A 216 2.53 11.19 8.53
N ARG A 217 2.63 12.30 7.81
CA ARG A 217 1.62 13.38 7.79
C ARG A 217 1.14 13.63 6.37
N SER A 218 -0.09 14.11 6.27
CA SER A 218 -0.66 14.55 4.99
C SER A 218 -1.39 15.87 5.14
N LYS A 219 -1.54 16.56 4.01
CA LYS A 219 -2.41 17.72 3.84
C LYS A 219 -3.35 17.47 2.67
N VAL A 220 -4.58 17.97 2.75
CA VAL A 220 -5.52 17.87 1.64
C VAL A 220 -5.29 19.03 0.68
N GLN A 221 -5.17 18.73 -0.61
CA GLN A 221 -5.07 19.74 -1.65
C GLN A 221 -6.25 19.62 -2.62
N VAL A 222 -7.00 20.70 -2.74
CA VAL A 222 -8.16 20.84 -3.64
C VAL A 222 -8.13 22.20 -4.32
N ALA A 223 -9.00 22.44 -5.31
CA ALA A 223 -9.08 23.72 -6.01
C ALA A 223 -9.33 24.93 -5.08
N ALA A 224 -9.93 24.71 -3.91
CA ALA A 224 -10.18 25.75 -2.91
C ALA A 224 -8.93 26.13 -2.08
N GLY A 225 -7.86 25.35 -2.14
CA GLY A 225 -6.61 25.57 -1.41
C GLY A 225 -6.01 24.28 -0.82
N THR A 226 -5.03 24.47 0.06
CA THR A 226 -4.31 23.40 0.76
C THR A 226 -4.63 23.48 2.25
N SER A 227 -4.94 22.35 2.88
CA SER A 227 -5.22 22.31 4.32
C SER A 227 -3.92 22.37 5.13
N THR A 228 -4.06 22.64 6.41
CA THR A 228 -3.04 22.26 7.40
C THR A 228 -2.89 20.74 7.46
N GLU A 229 -1.74 20.29 7.98
CA GLU A 229 -1.39 18.88 8.06
C GLU A 229 -2.18 18.12 9.15
N PHE A 230 -2.30 16.82 8.95
CA PHE A 230 -2.88 15.85 9.89
C PHE A 230 -2.07 14.54 9.84
N PRO A 231 -2.03 13.75 10.93
CA PRO A 231 -1.29 12.50 10.97
C PRO A 231 -1.99 11.39 10.17
N ILE A 232 -1.22 10.40 9.71
CA ILE A 232 -1.72 9.15 9.14
C ILE A 232 -1.23 8.02 10.04
N THR A 233 -2.15 7.40 10.78
CA THR A 233 -1.83 6.34 11.75
C THR A 233 -2.47 5.00 11.38
N VAL A 234 -3.36 4.98 10.39
CA VAL A 234 -3.99 3.75 9.88
C VAL A 234 -4.04 3.76 8.35
N GLY A 235 -4.14 2.56 7.78
CA GLY A 235 -4.26 2.34 6.35
C GLY A 235 -2.93 2.31 5.63
N VAL A 236 -2.98 1.79 4.40
CA VAL A 236 -1.87 1.85 3.45
C VAL A 236 -1.93 3.17 2.66
N HIS A 237 -0.79 3.64 2.17
CA HIS A 237 -0.77 4.89 1.41
C HIS A 237 -1.34 4.68 0.01
N GLN A 238 -2.55 5.16 -0.28
CA GLN A 238 -3.15 5.00 -1.61
C GLN A 238 -2.39 5.85 -2.65
N GLY A 239 -1.49 5.23 -3.40
CA GLY A 239 -0.52 5.90 -4.28
C GLY A 239 0.93 5.48 -4.06
N SER A 240 1.20 4.74 -2.97
CA SER A 240 2.44 4.00 -2.73
C SER A 240 2.55 2.79 -3.64
N ALA A 241 3.79 2.40 -3.95
CA ALA A 241 4.09 1.20 -4.71
C ALA A 241 3.97 -0.09 -3.87
N LEU A 242 4.10 -0.01 -2.54
CA LEU A 242 3.99 -1.16 -1.63
C LEU A 242 2.55 -1.49 -1.24
N SER A 243 1.65 -0.50 -1.26
CA SER A 243 0.27 -0.66 -0.79
C SER A 243 -0.49 -1.87 -1.38
N PRO A 244 -0.41 -2.18 -2.69
CA PRO A 244 -1.06 -3.37 -3.23
C PRO A 244 -0.51 -4.67 -2.62
N LEU A 245 0.80 -4.77 -2.40
CA LEU A 245 1.41 -5.97 -1.81
C LEU A 245 0.96 -6.17 -0.36
N HIS A 246 1.04 -5.12 0.45
CA HIS A 246 0.58 -5.16 1.85
C HIS A 246 -0.88 -5.59 1.93
N PHE A 247 -1.73 -5.05 1.05
CA PHE A 247 -3.14 -5.42 1.02
C PHE A 247 -3.35 -6.91 0.69
N ILE A 248 -2.64 -7.44 -0.31
CA ILE A 248 -2.74 -8.86 -0.68
C ILE A 248 -2.30 -9.77 0.47
N VAL A 249 -1.17 -9.45 1.11
CA VAL A 249 -0.60 -10.25 2.21
C VAL A 249 -1.53 -10.23 3.43
N VAL A 250 -2.13 -9.08 3.75
CA VAL A 250 -3.13 -8.98 4.82
C VAL A 250 -4.38 -9.81 4.49
N MET A 251 -4.90 -9.70 3.27
CA MET A 251 -6.09 -10.47 2.86
C MET A 251 -5.83 -11.98 2.86
N ASP A 252 -4.63 -12.42 2.46
CA ASP A 252 -4.23 -13.82 2.53
C ASP A 252 -4.21 -14.32 3.99
N ALA A 253 -3.61 -13.56 4.90
CA ALA A 253 -3.58 -13.88 6.33
C ALA A 253 -5.00 -13.96 6.94
N LEU A 254 -5.88 -13.00 6.62
CA LEU A 254 -7.25 -12.96 7.14
C LEU A 254 -8.14 -14.07 6.59
N THR A 255 -7.93 -14.49 5.34
CA THR A 255 -8.74 -15.54 4.71
C THR A 255 -8.21 -16.95 4.96
N LYS A 256 -7.07 -17.09 5.64
CA LYS A 256 -6.44 -18.40 5.92
C LYS A 256 -7.37 -19.39 6.61
N ASP A 257 -8.19 -18.92 7.54
CA ASP A 257 -9.16 -19.78 8.25
C ASP A 257 -10.34 -20.18 7.36
N LEU A 258 -10.78 -19.30 6.45
CA LEU A 258 -11.85 -19.58 5.48
C LEU A 258 -11.45 -20.61 4.42
N GLN A 259 -10.15 -20.79 4.21
CA GLN A 259 -9.61 -21.74 3.24
C GLN A 259 -9.47 -23.15 3.81
N ARG A 260 -9.72 -23.35 5.11
CA ARG A 260 -9.72 -24.69 5.70
C ARG A 260 -10.93 -25.48 5.21
N PRO A 261 -10.83 -26.82 5.08
CA PRO A 261 -11.98 -27.66 4.78
C PRO A 261 -13.10 -27.37 5.78
N ALA A 262 -14.33 -27.24 5.28
CA ALA A 262 -15.49 -27.17 6.16
C ALA A 262 -15.55 -28.47 7.00
N PRO A 263 -15.84 -28.37 8.31
CA PRO A 263 -16.01 -29.53 9.17
C PRO A 263 -17.17 -30.44 8.71
#